data_AF-A0A946DQ55-F1
#
_entry.id   AF-A0A946DQ55-F1
#
_cell.length_a   1.000
_cell.length_b   1.000
_cell.length_c   1.000
_cell.angle_alpha   90.00
_cell.angle_beta   90.00
_cell.angle_gamma   90.00
#
_symmetry.space_group_name_H-M   'P 1'
#
loop_
_entity.id
_entity.type
_entity.pdbx_description
1 polymer ?
#
loop_
_entity_poly.entity_id
_entity_poly.type
_entity_poly.pdbx_seq_one_letter_code
_entity_poly.pdbx_strand_id
1 'polypeptide(L)'
;MFIDALTEKSTFNGVETEPLAIAGELRHWLITDLKSNNIALDAIVAAELSTTIDLTKTNWKARTTRDHWFDHKGAEIVWRKINRCVIECNSIVRTSEAEYRSYFQDVEEWPEGFPAT
;
A
#
# COMPACT_ATOMS: atom_id res chain seq x y z
N MET A 1 1.85 -8.21 -5.52
CA MET A 1 2.97 -7.33 -5.93
C MET A 1 4.10 -7.51 -4.94
N PHE A 2 5.33 -7.40 -5.39
CA PHE A 2 6.53 -7.44 -4.54
C PHE A 2 7.48 -6.32 -4.96
N ILE A 3 8.15 -5.70 -3.99
CA ILE A 3 9.13 -4.63 -4.18
C ILE A 3 10.35 -4.94 -3.32
N ASP A 4 11.53 -4.88 -3.92
CA ASP A 4 12.82 -4.87 -3.24
C ASP A 4 13.29 -3.42 -3.10
N ALA A 5 13.29 -2.92 -1.88
CA ALA A 5 13.66 -1.54 -1.56
C ALA A 5 15.18 -1.30 -1.60
N LEU A 6 16.02 -2.34 -1.69
CA LEU A 6 17.47 -2.17 -1.89
C LEU A 6 17.79 -1.97 -3.38
N THR A 7 17.10 -2.70 -4.26
CA THR A 7 17.38 -2.73 -5.70
C THR A 7 16.39 -1.96 -6.55
N GLU A 8 15.31 -1.44 -5.94
CA GLU A 8 14.16 -0.79 -6.61
C GLU A 8 13.38 -1.71 -7.57
N LYS A 9 13.70 -3.01 -7.57
CA LYS A 9 13.03 -3.99 -8.42
C LYS A 9 11.62 -4.28 -7.94
N SER A 10 10.71 -4.44 -8.88
CA SER A 10 9.30 -4.70 -8.62
C SER A 10 8.83 -5.89 -9.44
N THR A 11 7.93 -6.70 -8.87
CA THR A 11 7.27 -7.80 -9.59
C THR A 11 5.76 -7.79 -9.36
N PHE A 12 5.03 -8.19 -10.40
CA PHE A 12 3.59 -8.43 -10.36
C PHE A 12 3.31 -9.84 -10.84
N ASN A 13 2.66 -10.66 -10.01
CA ASN A 13 2.42 -12.08 -10.27
C ASN A 13 3.69 -12.87 -10.65
N GLY A 14 4.83 -12.54 -10.02
CA GLY A 14 6.11 -13.20 -10.25
C GLY A 14 6.84 -12.75 -11.52
N VAL A 15 6.28 -11.82 -12.30
CA VAL A 15 6.91 -11.24 -13.47
C VAL A 15 7.49 -9.87 -13.12
N GLU A 16 8.75 -9.64 -13.49
CA GLU A 16 9.40 -8.34 -13.31
C GLU A 16 8.63 -7.25 -14.07
N THR A 17 8.42 -6.12 -13.41
CA THR A 17 7.76 -4.95 -14.00
C THR A 17 8.76 -3.83 -14.14
N GLU A 18 8.40 -2.82 -14.94
CA GLU A 18 9.10 -1.54 -14.88
C GLU A 18 9.15 -1.03 -13.43
N PRO A 19 10.25 -0.38 -13.00
CA PRO A 19 10.38 0.16 -11.67
C PRO A 19 9.21 1.09 -11.34
N LEU A 20 8.49 0.77 -10.26
CA LEU A 20 7.39 1.60 -9.79
C LEU A 20 7.96 2.82 -9.07
N ALA A 21 7.31 3.98 -9.21
CA ALA A 21 7.74 5.20 -8.52
C ALA A 21 7.91 4.98 -6.99
N ILE A 22 7.00 4.22 -6.40
CA ILE A 22 7.03 3.88 -4.98
C ILE A 22 8.28 3.07 -4.58
N ALA A 23 8.90 2.30 -5.48
CA ALA A 23 10.12 1.56 -5.18
C ALA A 23 11.31 2.50 -4.91
N GLY A 24 11.43 3.57 -5.71
CA GLY A 24 12.43 4.61 -5.49
C GLY A 24 12.17 5.42 -4.22
N GLU A 25 10.92 5.76 -3.94
CA GLU A 25 10.53 6.44 -2.69
C GLU A 25 10.86 5.60 -1.45
N LEU A 26 10.52 4.31 -1.48
CA LEU A 26 10.84 3.36 -0.40
C LEU A 26 12.34 3.24 -0.18
N ARG A 27 13.14 3.16 -1.26
CA ARG A 27 14.59 3.11 -1.14
C ARG A 27 15.17 4.39 -0.55
N HIS A 28 14.69 5.54 -1.01
CA HIS A 28 15.13 6.83 -0.50
C HIS A 28 14.79 6.99 0.99
N TRP A 29 13.58 6.60 1.39
CA TRP A 29 13.16 6.57 2.78
C TRP A 29 14.07 5.64 3.61
N LEU A 30 14.30 4.40 3.16
CA LEU A 30 15.15 3.43 3.84
C LEU A 30 16.57 3.95 4.05
N ILE A 31 17.23 4.45 2.99
CA ILE A 31 18.60 4.97 3.09
C ILE A 31 18.66 6.16 4.06
N THR A 32 17.64 7.01 4.04
CA THR A 32 17.55 8.18 4.93
C THR A 32 17.41 7.75 6.38
N ASP A 33 16.53 6.79 6.67
CA ASP A 33 16.29 6.28 8.01
C ASP A 33 17.51 5.54 8.57
N LEU A 34 18.16 4.68 7.78
CA LEU A 34 19.40 4.00 8.16
C LEU A 34 20.48 5.03 8.50
N LYS A 35 20.65 6.06 7.66
CA LYS A 35 21.63 7.13 7.90
C LYS A 35 21.32 7.90 9.19
N SER A 36 20.06 8.23 9.47
CA SER A 36 19.70 8.94 10.72
C SER A 36 19.93 8.10 11.97
N ASN A 37 19.92 6.78 11.84
CA ASN A 37 20.15 5.84 12.93
C ASN A 37 21.60 5.29 12.97
N ASN A 38 22.53 5.81 12.15
CA ASN A 38 23.91 5.34 12.02
C ASN A 38 24.03 3.85 11.67
N ILE A 39 23.10 3.34 10.87
CA ILE A 39 23.11 1.95 10.37
C ILE A 39 23.70 1.97 8.96
N ALA A 40 24.71 1.12 8.72
CA ALA A 40 25.31 0.99 7.41
C ALA A 40 24.39 0.20 6.46
N LEU A 41 24.28 0.65 5.20
CA LEU A 41 23.38 0.02 4.22
C LEU A 41 23.77 -1.44 3.93
N ASP A 42 25.06 -1.75 3.96
CA ASP A 42 25.60 -3.10 3.76
C ASP A 42 25.30 -4.06 4.92
N ALA A 43 24.87 -3.55 6.08
CA ALA A 43 24.32 -4.36 7.15
C ALA A 43 22.93 -4.93 6.83
N ILE A 44 22.24 -4.38 5.82
CA ILE A 44 20.94 -4.84 5.35
C ILE A 44 21.12 -5.83 4.21
N VAL A 45 20.75 -7.09 4.47
CA VAL A 45 20.81 -8.19 3.50
C VAL A 45 19.58 -8.20 2.60
N ALA A 46 18.42 -7.80 3.13
CA ALA A 46 17.18 -7.68 2.36
C ALA A 46 16.26 -6.60 2.95
N ALA A 47 15.55 -5.89 2.08
CA ALA A 47 14.46 -5.00 2.45
C ALA A 47 13.33 -5.16 1.43
N GLU A 48 12.27 -5.87 1.83
CA GLU A 48 11.24 -6.41 0.95
C GLU A 48 9.87 -5.92 1.38
N LEU A 49 9.01 -5.58 0.41
CA LEU A 49 7.60 -5.26 0.60
C LEU A 49 6.75 -6.12 -0.32
N SER A 50 5.87 -6.92 0.25
CA SER A 50 4.87 -7.70 -0.47
C SER A 50 3.49 -7.11 -0.23
N THR A 51 2.74 -6.89 -1.31
CA THR A 51 1.41 -6.30 -1.25
C THR A 51 0.38 -7.15 -2.00
N THR A 52 -0.74 -7.42 -1.36
CA THR A 52 -1.96 -7.97 -1.98
C THR A 52 -3.01 -6.88 -2.08
N ILE A 53 -3.75 -6.89 -3.18
CA ILE A 53 -4.87 -5.98 -3.40
C ILE A 53 -6.10 -6.84 -3.69
N ASP A 54 -7.14 -6.65 -2.89
CA ASP A 54 -8.45 -7.29 -3.10
C ASP A 54 -9.49 -6.21 -3.40
N LEU A 55 -10.00 -6.23 -4.65
CA LEU A 55 -11.02 -5.31 -5.13
C LEU A 55 -12.37 -6.03 -5.17
N THR A 56 -13.30 -5.60 -4.33
CA THR A 56 -14.64 -6.18 -4.25
C THR A 56 -15.72 -5.12 -4.34
N LYS A 57 -16.90 -5.51 -4.85
CA LYS A 57 -18.12 -4.72 -4.72
C LYS A 57 -18.93 -5.30 -3.57
N THR A 58 -19.24 -4.48 -2.58
CA THR A 58 -20.02 -4.91 -1.42
C THR A 58 -21.29 -4.08 -1.29
N ASN A 59 -22.33 -4.66 -0.67
CA ASN A 59 -23.51 -3.89 -0.31
C ASN A 59 -23.14 -2.92 0.81
N TRP A 60 -23.69 -1.71 0.76
CA TRP A 60 -23.55 -0.70 1.81
C TRP A 60 -23.99 -1.29 3.16
N LYS A 61 -23.03 -1.56 4.06
CA LYS A 61 -23.34 -1.89 5.45
C LYS A 61 -23.62 -0.59 6.20
N ALA A 62 -24.41 -0.65 7.27
CA ALA A 62 -24.71 0.51 8.10
C ALA A 62 -23.41 1.24 8.50
N ARG A 63 -23.40 2.57 8.33
CA ARG A 63 -22.25 3.46 8.55
C ARG A 63 -21.44 3.08 9.80
N THR A 64 -20.17 2.75 9.62
CA THR A 64 -19.18 2.68 10.72
C THR A 64 -18.43 4.00 10.90
N THR A 65 -18.43 4.89 9.90
CA THR A 65 -17.81 6.23 9.95
C THR A 65 -18.84 7.35 9.71
N ARG A 66 -18.46 8.59 10.06
CA ARG A 66 -19.30 9.80 9.92
C ARG A 66 -19.09 10.54 8.59
N ASP A 67 -18.45 9.90 7.61
CA ASP A 67 -18.07 10.59 6.38
C ASP A 67 -19.27 10.75 5.44
N HIS A 68 -19.38 11.93 4.84
CA HIS A 68 -20.42 12.28 3.88
C HIS A 68 -19.76 12.58 2.53
N TRP A 69 -20.31 11.99 1.48
CA TRP A 69 -19.86 12.21 0.11
C TRP A 69 -20.89 13.07 -0.61
N PHE A 70 -20.44 14.05 -1.38
CA PHE A 70 -21.30 14.97 -2.13
C PHE A 70 -20.94 14.92 -3.61
N ASP A 71 -21.95 14.95 -4.49
CA ASP A 71 -21.73 15.01 -5.93
C ASP A 71 -21.28 16.42 -6.37
N HIS A 72 -21.03 16.58 -7.67
CA HIS A 72 -20.64 17.86 -8.27
C HIS A 72 -21.69 18.98 -8.12
N LYS A 73 -22.92 18.66 -7.69
CA LYS A 73 -24.00 19.61 -7.42
C LYS A 73 -24.18 19.88 -5.91
N GLY A 74 -23.33 19.29 -5.06
CA GLY A 74 -23.43 19.40 -3.61
C GLY A 74 -24.54 18.56 -2.98
N ALA A 75 -25.13 17.61 -3.72
CA ALA A 75 -26.12 16.69 -3.17
C ALA A 75 -25.42 15.51 -2.47
N GLU A 76 -25.89 15.13 -1.28
CA GLU A 76 -25.36 13.97 -0.56
C GLU A 76 -25.58 12.69 -1.38
N ILE A 77 -24.49 11.96 -1.59
CA ILE A 77 -24.45 10.69 -2.29
C ILE A 77 -24.89 9.59 -1.30
N VAL A 78 -26.11 9.05 -1.48
CA VAL A 78 -26.67 7.95 -0.66
C VAL A 78 -26.81 6.70 -1.54
N TRP A 79 -25.97 5.67 -1.37
CA TRP A 79 -26.02 4.46 -2.24
C TRP A 79 -25.98 3.11 -1.54
N ARG A 80 -26.44 2.10 -2.30
CA ARG A 80 -26.63 0.69 -1.92
C ARG A 80 -25.39 -0.20 -2.12
N LYS A 81 -24.39 0.25 -2.89
CA LYS A 81 -23.17 -0.51 -3.22
C LYS A 81 -21.92 0.35 -3.09
N ILE A 82 -20.83 -0.27 -2.62
CA ILE A 82 -19.52 0.33 -2.35
C ILE A 82 -18.46 -0.44 -3.13
N ASN A 83 -17.53 0.28 -3.77
CA ASN A 83 -16.26 -0.28 -4.20
C ASN A 83 -15.36 -0.34 -2.98
N ARG A 84 -14.85 -1.54 -2.68
CA ARG A 84 -13.97 -1.78 -1.54
C ARG A 84 -12.64 -2.30 -2.05
N CYS A 85 -11.58 -1.61 -1.66
CA CYS A 85 -10.20 -1.99 -1.90
C CYS A 85 -9.55 -2.34 -0.56
N VAL A 86 -9.15 -3.60 -0.40
CA VAL A 86 -8.28 -3.98 0.71
C VAL A 86 -6.87 -4.03 0.18
N ILE A 87 -5.98 -3.35 0.89
CA ILE A 87 -4.54 -3.45 0.65
C ILE A 87 -3.95 -4.13 1.87
N GLU A 88 -3.25 -5.23 1.68
CA GLU A 88 -2.46 -5.85 2.74
C GLU A 88 -1.00 -5.82 2.35
N CYS A 89 -0.17 -5.31 3.25
CA CYS A 89 1.25 -5.13 3.08
C CYS A 89 1.99 -5.95 4.14
N ASN A 90 2.96 -6.72 3.70
CA ASN A 90 3.90 -7.43 4.56
C ASN A 90 5.29 -6.94 4.20
N SER A 91 6.04 -6.46 5.19
CA SER A 91 7.42 -6.04 4.98
C SER A 91 8.40 -6.88 5.78
N ILE A 92 9.60 -7.04 5.22
CA ILE A 92 10.72 -7.72 5.85
C ILE A 92 11.96 -6.84 5.71
N VAL A 93 12.67 -6.62 6.82
CA VAL A 93 14.04 -6.12 6.80
C VAL A 93 14.92 -7.18 7.45
N ARG A 94 15.96 -7.62 6.75
CA ARG A 94 16.86 -8.70 7.19
C ARG A 94 18.28 -8.19 7.28
N THR A 95 18.96 -8.50 8.37
CA THR A 95 20.41 -8.36 8.54
C THR A 95 21.07 -9.74 8.55
N SER A 96 22.39 -9.81 8.74
CA SER A 96 23.09 -11.09 8.94
C SER A 96 22.69 -11.82 10.24
N GLU A 97 22.08 -11.11 11.19
CA GLU A 97 21.83 -11.62 12.55
C GLU A 97 20.34 -11.76 12.86
N ALA A 98 19.48 -10.96 12.22
CA ALA A 98 18.07 -10.87 12.59
C ALA A 98 17.17 -10.59 11.38
N GLU A 99 15.90 -10.89 11.56
CA GLU A 99 14.84 -10.58 10.62
C GLU A 99 13.71 -9.84 11.35
N TYR A 100 13.30 -8.71 10.79
CA TYR A 100 12.24 -7.86 11.29
C TYR A 100 11.09 -7.88 10.32
N ARG A 101 9.87 -8.11 10.82
CA ARG A 101 8.65 -8.22 10.02
C ARG A 101 7.63 -7.19 10.48
N SER A 102 6.91 -6.61 9.53
CA SER A 102 5.74 -5.79 9.82
C SER A 102 4.58 -6.17 8.91
N TYR A 103 3.38 -5.94 9.43
CA TYR A 103 2.13 -6.13 8.71
C TYR A 103 1.31 -4.85 8.80
N PHE A 104 0.76 -4.44 7.67
CA PHE A 104 -0.17 -3.33 7.58
C PHE A 104 -1.34 -3.72 6.69
N GLN A 105 -2.54 -3.33 7.09
CA GLN A 105 -3.74 -3.51 6.31
C GLN A 105 -4.50 -2.20 6.28
N ASP A 106 -4.98 -1.83 5.10
CA ASP A 106 -5.89 -0.72 4.93
C ASP A 106 -7.10 -1.12 4.10
N VAL A 107 -8.18 -0.38 4.30
CA VAL A 107 -9.45 -0.58 3.60
C VAL A 107 -9.93 0.77 3.09
N GLU A 108 -9.83 0.95 1.79
CA GLU A 108 -10.36 2.11 1.10
C GLU A 108 -11.72 1.78 0.50
N GLU A 109 -12.70 2.64 0.77
CA GLU A 109 -14.08 2.45 0.34
C GLU A 109 -14.59 3.73 -0.34
N TRP A 110 -15.15 3.57 -1.54
CA TRP A 110 -15.78 4.69 -2.24
C TRP A 110 -17.10 4.27 -2.88
N PRO A 111 -18.04 5.21 -3.05
CA PRO A 111 -19.31 4.93 -3.71
C PRO A 111 -19.10 4.38 -5.13
N GLU A 112 -19.97 3.46 -5.55
CA GLU A 112 -20.00 3.03 -6.95
C GLU A 112 -20.27 4.24 -7.86
N GLY A 113 -19.44 4.42 -8.89
CA GLY A 113 -19.54 5.54 -9.83
C GLY A 113 -18.81 6.82 -9.42
N PHE A 114 -18.06 6.82 -8.31
CA PHE A 114 -17.18 7.93 -7.92
C PHE A 114 -15.72 7.70 -8.38
N PRO A 115 -14.97 8.73 -8.83
CA PRO A 115 -15.46 10.08 -9.13
C PRO A 115 -16.41 10.04 -10.33
N ALA A 116 -17.45 10.89 -10.30
CA ALA A 116 -18.35 11.02 -11.44
C ALA A 116 -17.58 11.66 -12.60
N THR A 117 -17.51 10.97 -13.73
CA THR A 117 -17.03 11.51 -15.02
C THR A 117 -18.01 12.51 -15.59
#